data_AF-A0A1A8I383-F1
#
_entry.id   AF-A0A1A8I383-F1
#
_cell.length_a   1.000
_cell.length_b   1.000
_cell.length_c   1.000
_cell.angle_alpha   90.00
_cell.angle_beta   90.00
_cell.angle_gamma   90.00
#
_symmetry.space_group_name_H-M   'P 1'
#
loop_
_entity.id
_entity.type
_entity.pdbx_description
1 polymer ?
#
loop_
_entity_poly.entity_id
_entity_poly.type
_entity_poly.pdbx_seq_one_letter_code
_entity_poly.pdbx_strand_id
1 'polypeptide(L)'
;VNRHSTSLGKIWLSVLFIFRVMVLVVAAESVWGDEQSDFTCNTLQPGCDNVCYDQFFPVSHIRLWSLQLVFVSTPTLLVSMYVAYRNR
;
A
#
# COMPACT_ATOMS: atom_id res chain seq x y z
N VAL A 1 19.28 1.37 11.90
CA VAL A 1 18.41 0.16 12.06
C VAL A 1 19.18 -1.16 11.89
N ASN A 2 20.06 -1.27 10.89
CA ASN A 2 20.71 -2.54 10.53
C ASN A 2 21.64 -3.18 11.60
N ARG A 3 21.99 -2.48 12.69
CA ARG A 3 22.87 -2.99 13.76
C ARG A 3 22.11 -3.53 14.99
N HIS A 4 20.80 -3.27 15.09
CA HIS A 4 19.98 -3.58 16.28
C HIS A 4 18.87 -4.61 16.02
N SER A 5 18.89 -5.31 14.89
CA SER A 5 17.91 -6.33 14.50
C SER A 5 18.60 -7.69 14.29
N THR A 6 17.87 -8.79 14.49
CA THR A 6 18.35 -10.15 14.20
C THR A 6 18.57 -10.33 12.68
N SER A 7 19.59 -11.08 12.29
CA SER A 7 19.93 -11.28 10.86
C SER A 7 18.76 -11.85 10.05
N LEU A 8 17.99 -12.78 10.65
CA LEU A 8 16.77 -13.33 10.05
C LEU A 8 15.66 -12.28 9.90
N GLY A 9 15.44 -11.44 10.91
CA GLY A 9 14.42 -10.38 10.86
C GLY A 9 14.70 -9.35 9.77
N LYS A 10 15.97 -9.03 9.52
CA LYS A 10 16.39 -8.10 8.44
C LYS A 10 16.06 -8.63 7.06
N ILE A 11 16.42 -9.89 6.80
CA ILE A 11 16.18 -10.53 5.50
C ILE A 11 14.68 -10.63 5.27
N TRP A 12 13.93 -11.11 6.28
CA TRP A 12 12.48 -11.23 6.20
C TRP A 12 11.79 -9.89 5.93
N LEU A 13 12.14 -8.84 6.67
CA LEU A 13 11.57 -7.50 6.46
C LEU A 13 11.94 -6.93 5.09
N SER A 14 13.18 -7.12 4.63
CA SER A 14 13.63 -6.65 3.31
C SER A 14 12.88 -7.36 2.19
N VAL A 15 12.74 -8.69 2.27
CA VAL A 15 12.02 -9.50 1.27
C VAL A 15 10.55 -9.11 1.22
N LEU A 16 9.88 -9.02 2.38
CA LEU A 16 8.48 -8.61 2.43
C LEU A 16 8.28 -7.19 1.90
N PHE A 17 9.18 -6.26 2.23
CA PHE A 17 9.08 -4.88 1.75
C PHE A 17 9.20 -4.80 0.22
N ILE A 18 10.20 -5.47 -0.37
CA ILE A 18 10.39 -5.51 -1.83
C ILE A 18 9.19 -6.16 -2.51
N PHE A 19 8.71 -7.28 -1.98
CA PHE A 19 7.52 -7.95 -2.52
C PHE A 19 6.30 -7.02 -2.50
N ARG A 20 6.07 -6.30 -1.40
CA ARG A 20 4.96 -5.35 -1.27
C ARG A 20 5.06 -4.17 -2.24
N VAL A 21 6.26 -3.62 -2.44
CA VAL A 21 6.49 -2.56 -3.44
C VAL A 21 6.20 -3.10 -4.84
N MET A 22 6.72 -4.29 -5.18
CA MET A 22 6.55 -4.89 -6.49
C MET A 22 5.08 -5.14 -6.81
N VAL A 23 4.33 -5.73 -5.88
CA VAL A 23 2.88 -5.96 -6.05
C VAL A 23 2.13 -4.63 -6.26
N LEU A 24 2.46 -3.59 -5.49
CA LEU A 24 1.85 -2.27 -5.67
C LEU A 24 2.14 -1.69 -7.05
N VAL A 25 3.39 -1.74 -7.52
CA VAL A 25 3.76 -1.15 -8.82
C VAL A 25 3.15 -1.92 -9.99
N VAL A 26 3.14 -3.25 -9.93
CA VAL A 26 2.63 -4.08 -11.03
C VAL A 26 1.12 -4.09 -11.05
N ALA A 27 0.49 -4.35 -9.91
CA ALA A 27 -0.93 -4.65 -9.88
C ALA A 27 -1.82 -3.39 -9.80
N ALA A 28 -1.29 -2.25 -9.35
CA ALA A 28 -2.09 -1.03 -9.22
C ALA A 28 -2.80 -0.65 -10.53
N GLU A 29 -2.04 -0.58 -11.62
CA GLU A 29 -2.61 -0.23 -12.93
C GLU A 29 -3.27 -1.45 -13.58
N SER A 30 -2.63 -2.62 -13.55
CA SER A 30 -3.07 -3.77 -14.36
C SER A 30 -4.31 -4.48 -13.84
N VAL A 31 -4.63 -4.35 -12.54
CA VAL A 31 -5.76 -5.06 -11.90
C VAL A 31 -6.79 -4.09 -11.33
N TRP A 32 -6.36 -2.95 -10.81
CA TRP A 32 -7.24 -1.99 -10.15
C TRP A 32 -7.40 -0.66 -10.89
N GLY A 33 -6.80 -0.48 -12.07
CA GLY A 33 -6.94 0.75 -12.86
C GLY A 33 -8.39 1.08 -13.26
N ASP A 34 -9.14 0.04 -13.64
CA ASP A 34 -10.52 0.14 -14.12
C ASP A 34 -11.56 -0.34 -13.08
N GLU A 35 -11.18 -0.40 -11.79
CA GLU A 35 -12.01 -1.01 -10.73
C GLU A 35 -13.39 -0.36 -10.56
N GLN A 36 -13.50 0.95 -10.80
CA GLN A 36 -14.75 1.69 -10.69
C GLN A 36 -15.54 1.69 -12.00
N SER A 37 -14.85 1.69 -13.16
CA SER A 37 -15.51 1.68 -14.47
C SER A 37 -16.13 0.34 -14.82
N ASP A 38 -15.54 -0.76 -14.35
CA ASP A 38 -16.06 -2.12 -14.56
C ASP A 38 -17.11 -2.53 -13.52
N PHE A 39 -17.36 -1.68 -12.51
CA PHE A 39 -18.39 -1.92 -11.50
C PHE A 39 -19.78 -1.57 -12.04
N THR A 40 -20.63 -2.57 -12.23
CA THR A 40 -21.98 -2.40 -12.81
C THR A 40 -23.09 -2.85 -11.86
N CYS A 41 -24.11 -2.03 -11.68
CA CYS A 41 -25.37 -2.40 -11.03
C CYS A 41 -26.45 -2.69 -12.07
N ASN A 42 -27.29 -3.70 -11.81
CA ASN A 42 -28.45 -3.99 -12.66
C ASN A 42 -29.62 -3.05 -12.33
N THR A 43 -29.50 -1.79 -12.75
CA THR A 43 -30.53 -0.77 -12.57
C THR A 43 -30.36 0.35 -13.61
N LEU A 44 -31.47 1.03 -13.94
CA LEU A 44 -31.46 2.22 -14.79
C LEU A 44 -31.41 3.52 -13.96
N GLN A 45 -31.32 3.41 -12.64
CA GLN A 45 -31.30 4.56 -11.75
C GLN A 45 -29.97 5.31 -11.88
N PRO A 46 -29.97 6.60 -12.27
CA PRO A 46 -28.74 7.38 -12.41
C PRO A 46 -28.04 7.54 -11.06
N GLY A 47 -26.72 7.34 -11.05
CA GLY A 47 -25.87 7.49 -9.87
C GLY A 47 -25.83 6.28 -8.93
N CYS A 48 -26.58 5.20 -9.22
CA CYS A 48 -26.55 3.99 -8.38
C CYS A 48 -25.15 3.37 -8.33
N ASP A 49 -24.47 3.23 -9.47
CA ASP A 49 -23.12 2.65 -9.53
C ASP A 49 -22.13 3.42 -8.65
N ASN A 50 -22.18 4.76 -8.65
CA ASN A 50 -21.30 5.58 -7.84
C ASN A 50 -21.49 5.35 -6.34
N VAL A 51 -22.76 5.34 -5.88
CA VAL A 51 -23.06 5.17 -4.45
C VAL A 51 -22.79 3.73 -4.02
N CYS A 52 -23.17 2.74 -4.84
CA CYS A 52 -22.90 1.34 -4.54
C CYS A 52 -21.40 1.06 -4.51
N TYR A 53 -20.63 1.56 -5.48
CA TYR A 53 -19.17 1.41 -5.49
C TYR A 53 -18.54 1.99 -4.21
N ASP A 54 -18.92 3.22 -3.81
CA ASP A 54 -18.43 3.86 -2.58
C ASP A 54 -18.80 3.07 -1.31
N GLN A 55 -19.99 2.46 -1.27
CA GLN A 55 -20.41 1.63 -0.15
C GLN A 55 -19.67 0.28 -0.07
N PHE A 56 -19.43 -0.37 -1.22
CA PHE A 56 -18.72 -1.65 -1.25
C PHE A 56 -17.20 -1.49 -1.07
N PHE A 57 -16.63 -0.44 -1.65
CA PHE A 57 -15.19 -0.14 -1.65
C PHE A 57 -14.92 1.29 -1.16
N PRO A 58 -15.20 1.60 0.13
CA PRO A 58 -14.98 2.94 0.68
C PRO A 58 -13.51 3.38 0.61
N VAL A 59 -12.60 2.41 0.61
CA VAL A 59 -11.18 2.60 0.29
C VAL A 59 -10.77 1.47 -0.63
N SER A 60 -10.26 1.79 -1.81
CA SER A 60 -9.76 0.75 -2.71
C SER A 60 -8.57 0.01 -2.12
N HIS A 61 -8.42 -1.26 -2.48
CA HIS A 61 -7.36 -2.11 -1.95
C HIS A 61 -5.99 -1.50 -2.21
N ILE A 62 -5.74 -0.98 -3.40
CA ILE A 62 -4.45 -0.35 -3.73
C ILE A 62 -4.13 0.84 -2.82
N ARG A 63 -5.13 1.68 -2.50
CA ARG A 63 -4.96 2.81 -1.58
C ARG A 63 -4.65 2.33 -0.16
N LEU A 64 -5.30 1.27 0.30
CA LEU A 64 -5.00 0.71 1.63
C LEU A 64 -3.58 0.15 1.69
N TRP A 65 -3.13 -0.56 0.66
CA TRP A 65 -1.80 -1.16 0.60
C TRP A 65 -0.70 -0.11 0.49
N SER A 66 -0.93 0.98 -0.25
CA SER A 66 0.01 2.10 -0.33
C SER A 66 0.15 2.79 1.03
N LEU A 67 -0.96 3.05 1.73
CA LEU A 67 -0.93 3.58 3.10
C LEU A 67 -0.18 2.63 4.04
N GLN A 68 -0.46 1.33 3.99
CA GLN A 68 0.25 0.35 4.80
C GLN A 68 1.77 0.39 4.57
N LEU A 69 2.20 0.55 3.31
CA LEU A 69 3.62 0.66 2.97
C LEU A 69 4.26 1.93 3.56
N VAL A 70 3.55 3.05 3.51
CA VAL A 70 4.00 4.32 4.13
C VAL A 70 4.13 4.15 5.64
N PHE A 71 3.13 3.60 6.32
CA PHE A 71 3.16 3.41 7.78
C PHE A 71 4.25 2.42 8.23
N VAL A 72 4.49 1.35 7.48
CA VAL A 72 5.55 0.38 7.81
C VAL A 72 6.96 0.95 7.53
N SER A 73 7.12 1.76 6.50
CA SER A 73 8.42 2.36 6.14
C SER A 73 8.80 3.55 7.03
N THR A 74 7.82 4.34 7.48
CA THR A 74 8.05 5.60 8.20
C THR A 74 8.93 5.44 9.45
N PRO A 75 8.67 4.52 10.40
CA PRO A 75 9.52 4.35 11.58
C PRO A 75 10.97 3.99 11.23
N THR A 76 11.14 3.15 10.21
CA THR A 76 12.46 2.70 9.73
C THR A 76 13.26 3.87 9.14
N LEU A 77 12.60 4.71 8.35
CA LEU A 77 13.19 5.90 7.77
C LEU A 77 13.53 6.94 8.84
N LEU A 78 12.62 7.19 9.78
CA LEU A 78 12.84 8.12 10.89
C LEU A 78 14.04 7.72 11.75
N VAL A 79 14.14 6.45 12.15
CA VAL A 79 15.30 5.97 12.94
C VAL A 79 16.59 6.07 12.14
N SER A 80 16.55 5.74 10.85
CA SER A 80 17.73 5.83 9.98
C SER A 80 18.19 7.28 9.81
N MET A 81 17.26 8.21 9.62
CA MET A 81 17.52 9.65 9.56
C MET A 81 18.07 10.18 10.89
N TYR A 82 17.50 9.78 12.03
CA TYR A 82 17.99 10.16 13.36
C TYR A 82 19.43 9.71 13.60
N VAL A 83 19.75 8.45 13.26
CA VAL A 83 21.12 7.92 13.39
C VAL A 83 22.08 8.65 12.45
N ALA A 84 21.67 8.94 11.21
CA ALA A 84 22.49 9.71 10.26
C ALA A 84 22.74 11.15 10.73
N TYR A 85 21.75 11.79 11.35
CA TYR A 85 21.88 13.12 11.94
C TYR A 85 22.84 13.12 13.14
N ARG A 86 22.74 12.13 14.04
CA ARG A 86 23.58 12.04 15.24
C ARG A 86 25.03 11.61 14.97
N ASN A 87 25.27 10.91 13.86
CA ASN A 87 26.60 10.48 13.44
C ASN A 87 27.34 11.53 12.59
N ARG A 88 26.69 12.66 12.27
CA ARG A 88 27.35 13.88 11.80
C ARG A 88 27.78 14.72 12.99
#